data_AF-A0A7Y3DHA1-F1
#
_entry.id   AF-A0A7Y3DHA1-F1
#
_cell.length_a   1.000
_cell.length_b   1.000
_cell.length_c   1.000
_cell.angle_alpha   90.00
_cell.angle_beta   90.00
_cell.angle_gamma   90.00
#
_symmetry.space_group_name_H-M   'P 1'
#
loop_
_entity.id
_entity.type
_entity.pdbx_description
1 polymer ?
#
loop_
_entity_poly.entity_id
_entity_poly.type
_entity_poly.pdbx_seq_one_letter_code
_entity_poly.pdbx_strand_id
1 'polypeptide(L)'
;MGFIVAASVLVAGIATSVRLLVSPDALADGSAALVAISVMVASAVSVVGLVMVRARWARRLGLGLMAGQLALALTLEFSIAGWVALGATATCLMLLLGPWLDGFLRRLPAADPLPPASMMLAIALVFVPAGAGVSAPAGPRAMHWVAAGAALLVAWGYARAVSAGLWGARLAVPAALVAAAVQSPPGGAVVLVVLGGALAVLAWLPGSAQAVRPLIPSAPGVAVPPELVPPELLAKAGYDERGRPRKKPGDVPN
;
A
#
# COMPACT_ATOMS: atom_id res chain seq x y z
N MET A 1 -18.68 -7.29 -15.55
CA MET A 1 -18.45 -5.85 -15.31
C MET A 1 -17.25 -5.56 -14.41
N GLY A 2 -17.14 -6.11 -13.19
CA GLY A 2 -15.99 -5.84 -12.30
C GLY A 2 -14.61 -6.09 -12.95
N PHE A 3 -14.47 -7.18 -13.72
CA PHE A 3 -13.24 -7.47 -14.47
C PHE A 3 -12.91 -6.41 -15.54
N ILE A 4 -13.92 -5.87 -16.24
CA ILE A 4 -13.73 -4.84 -17.27
C ILE A 4 -13.25 -3.54 -16.63
N VAL A 5 -13.82 -3.16 -15.48
CA VAL A 5 -13.39 -1.98 -14.71
C VAL A 5 -11.95 -2.16 -14.21
N ALA A 6 -11.60 -3.35 -13.71
CA ALA A 6 -10.24 -3.61 -13.27
C ALA A 6 -9.26 -3.60 -14.46
N ALA A 7 -9.59 -4.26 -15.57
CA ALA A 7 -8.77 -4.26 -16.77
C ALA A 7 -8.54 -2.83 -17.31
N SER A 8 -9.54 -1.95 -17.27
CA SER A 8 -9.37 -0.57 -17.74
C SER A 8 -8.39 0.23 -16.88
N VAL A 9 -8.29 -0.03 -15.57
CA VAL A 9 -7.26 0.58 -14.69
C VAL A 9 -5.86 0.18 -15.12
N LEU A 10 -5.68 -1.09 -15.51
CA LEU A 10 -4.39 -1.57 -16.01
C LEU A 10 -4.07 -0.97 -17.37
N VAL A 11 -5.03 -0.94 -18.30
CA VAL A 11 -4.86 -0.35 -19.63
C VAL A 11 -4.50 1.14 -19.53
N ALA A 12 -5.20 1.91 -18.69
CA ALA A 12 -4.86 3.32 -18.45
C ALA A 12 -3.45 3.48 -17.86
N GLY A 13 -3.09 2.64 -16.87
CA GLY A 13 -1.74 2.62 -16.31
C GLY A 13 -0.65 2.31 -17.34
N ILE A 14 -0.87 1.31 -18.19
CA ILE A 14 0.06 0.94 -19.28
C ILE A 14 0.18 2.09 -20.27
N ALA A 15 -0.94 2.63 -20.75
CA ALA A 15 -0.93 3.72 -21.73
C ALA A 15 -0.18 4.95 -21.21
N THR A 16 -0.42 5.35 -19.95
CA THR A 16 0.29 6.47 -19.33
C THR A 16 1.77 6.16 -19.11
N SER A 17 2.12 4.94 -18.71
CA SER A 17 3.52 4.54 -18.53
C SER A 17 4.30 4.53 -19.85
N VAL A 18 3.69 4.01 -20.92
CA VAL A 18 4.27 4.03 -22.27
C VAL A 18 4.45 5.46 -22.76
N ARG A 19 3.45 6.34 -22.55
CA ARG A 19 3.58 7.77 -22.88
C ARG A 19 4.80 8.37 -22.19
N LEU A 20 4.93 8.19 -20.87
CA LEU A 20 6.04 8.74 -20.10
C LEU A 20 7.41 8.24 -20.60
N LEU A 21 7.50 6.99 -21.06
CA LEU A 21 8.76 6.44 -21.56
C LEU A 21 9.11 6.87 -22.99
N VAL A 22 8.12 7.17 -23.83
CA VAL A 22 8.31 7.54 -25.25
C VAL A 22 8.45 9.06 -25.43
N SER A 23 7.74 9.84 -24.63
CA SER A 23 7.70 11.31 -24.71
C SER A 23 7.73 11.89 -23.29
N PRO A 24 8.92 11.93 -22.65
CA PRO A 24 9.05 12.37 -21.27
C PRO A 24 8.93 13.89 -21.10
N ASP A 25 9.00 14.66 -22.20
CA ASP A 25 8.83 16.12 -22.38
C ASP A 25 9.40 17.00 -21.26
N ALA A 26 8.69 17.11 -20.13
CA ALA A 26 9.05 17.93 -18.97
C ALA A 26 9.94 17.22 -17.92
N LEU A 27 10.14 15.91 -18.07
CA LEU A 27 10.93 15.07 -17.18
C LEU A 27 12.13 14.50 -17.94
N ALA A 28 13.26 14.34 -17.25
CA ALA A 28 14.33 13.50 -17.75
C ALA A 28 13.90 12.03 -17.76
N ASP A 29 14.47 11.24 -18.68
CA ASP A 29 14.13 9.83 -18.91
C ASP A 29 14.07 9.00 -17.62
N GLY A 30 15.04 9.18 -16.73
CA GLY A 30 15.07 8.45 -15.46
C GLY A 30 13.90 8.80 -14.53
N SER A 31 13.47 10.06 -14.51
CA SER A 31 12.35 10.52 -13.69
C SER A 31 11.03 10.06 -14.27
N ALA A 32 10.90 10.14 -15.59
CA ALA A 32 9.75 9.58 -16.30
C ALA A 32 9.63 8.07 -16.08
N ALA A 33 10.75 7.33 -16.11
CA ALA A 33 10.78 5.90 -15.82
C ALA A 33 10.35 5.57 -14.37
N LEU A 34 10.82 6.32 -13.38
CA LEU A 34 10.40 6.15 -11.99
C LEU A 34 8.90 6.37 -11.79
N VAL A 35 8.34 7.43 -12.41
CA VAL A 35 6.90 7.70 -12.39
C VAL A 35 6.13 6.59 -13.11
N ALA A 36 6.59 6.15 -14.29
CA ALA A 36 5.98 5.07 -15.06
C ALA A 36 5.94 3.76 -14.27
N ILE A 37 7.04 3.38 -13.61
CA ILE A 37 7.11 2.20 -12.74
C ILE A 37 6.07 2.32 -11.62
N SER A 38 5.99 3.46 -10.94
CA SER A 38 5.02 3.66 -9.87
C SER A 38 3.58 3.55 -10.37
N VAL A 39 3.26 4.18 -11.51
CA VAL A 39 1.94 4.12 -12.12
C VAL A 39 1.56 2.67 -12.48
N MET A 40 2.49 1.93 -13.09
CA MET A 40 2.27 0.53 -13.46
C MET A 40 2.01 -0.35 -12.23
N VAL A 41 2.86 -0.24 -11.21
CA VAL A 41 2.72 -1.02 -9.96
C VAL A 41 1.44 -0.64 -9.23
N ALA A 42 1.12 0.65 -9.11
CA ALA A 42 -0.12 1.12 -8.47
C ALA A 42 -1.37 0.64 -9.23
N SER A 43 -1.35 0.67 -10.57
CA SER A 43 -2.41 0.08 -11.40
C SER A 43 -2.57 -1.41 -11.12
N ALA A 44 -1.48 -2.18 -11.12
CA ALA A 44 -1.52 -3.62 -10.83
C ALA A 44 -2.07 -3.91 -9.42
N VAL A 45 -1.62 -3.17 -8.41
CA VAL A 45 -2.12 -3.28 -7.02
C VAL A 45 -3.61 -2.94 -6.95
N SER A 46 -4.05 -1.90 -7.66
CA SER A 46 -5.47 -1.53 -7.74
C SER A 46 -6.30 -2.62 -8.42
N VAL A 47 -5.81 -3.23 -9.51
CA VAL A 47 -6.48 -4.34 -10.20
C VAL A 47 -6.59 -5.56 -9.29
N VAL A 48 -5.49 -5.99 -8.66
CA VAL A 48 -5.49 -7.11 -7.72
C VAL A 48 -6.42 -6.82 -6.54
N GLY A 49 -6.40 -5.61 -6.00
CA GLY A 49 -7.28 -5.18 -4.93
C GLY A 49 -8.76 -5.18 -5.32
N LEU A 50 -9.10 -4.82 -6.57
CA LEU A 50 -10.46 -4.85 -7.09
C LEU A 50 -10.95 -6.27 -7.43
N VAL A 51 -10.09 -7.11 -8.01
CA VAL A 51 -10.45 -8.45 -8.50
C VAL A 51 -10.40 -9.50 -7.39
N MET A 52 -9.29 -9.55 -6.65
CA MET A 52 -9.00 -10.59 -5.67
C MET A 52 -9.56 -10.26 -4.30
N VAL A 53 -9.27 -9.06 -3.80
CA VAL A 53 -9.68 -8.63 -2.45
C VAL A 53 -11.05 -7.94 -2.46
N ARG A 54 -11.49 -7.45 -3.63
CA ARG A 54 -12.77 -6.74 -3.84
C ARG A 54 -12.94 -5.57 -2.89
N ALA A 55 -11.84 -4.89 -2.60
CA ALA A 55 -11.79 -3.95 -1.51
C ALA A 55 -12.19 -2.54 -1.94
N ARG A 56 -12.99 -1.86 -1.12
CA ARG A 56 -13.43 -0.46 -1.38
C ARG A 56 -12.24 0.51 -1.50
N TRP A 57 -11.12 0.21 -0.85
CA TRP A 57 -9.91 1.01 -0.95
C TRP A 57 -9.28 0.95 -2.33
N ALA A 58 -9.39 -0.17 -3.05
CA ALA A 58 -8.82 -0.32 -4.37
C ALA A 58 -9.50 0.60 -5.39
N ARG A 59 -10.81 0.85 -5.21
CA ARG A 59 -11.52 1.90 -5.97
C ARG A 59 -10.95 3.29 -5.69
N ARG A 60 -10.70 3.64 -4.42
CA ARG A 60 -10.12 4.94 -4.04
C ARG A 60 -8.70 5.10 -4.56
N LEU A 61 -7.89 4.03 -4.52
CA LEU A 61 -6.56 4.00 -5.11
C LEU A 61 -6.63 4.23 -6.62
N GLY A 62 -7.49 3.49 -7.32
CA GLY A 62 -7.71 3.67 -8.76
C GLY A 62 -8.12 5.09 -9.11
N LEU A 63 -9.06 5.69 -8.35
CA LEU A 63 -9.48 7.08 -8.56
C LEU A 63 -8.34 8.08 -8.31
N GLY A 64 -7.58 7.91 -7.22
CA GLY A 64 -6.41 8.75 -6.94
C GLY A 64 -5.34 8.62 -8.04
N LEU A 65 -5.12 7.41 -8.54
CA LEU A 65 -4.21 7.15 -9.64
C LEU A 65 -4.68 7.85 -10.92
N MET A 66 -5.95 7.72 -11.31
CA MET A 66 -6.49 8.40 -12.50
C MET A 66 -6.44 9.92 -12.36
N ALA A 67 -6.71 10.47 -11.17
CA ALA A 67 -6.56 11.90 -10.90
C ALA A 67 -5.09 12.36 -11.07
N GLY A 68 -4.13 11.57 -10.59
CA GLY A 68 -2.70 11.83 -10.80
C GLY A 68 -2.30 11.76 -12.28
N GLN A 69 -2.78 10.77 -13.02
CA GLN A 69 -2.55 10.65 -14.46
C GLN A 69 -3.14 11.84 -15.23
N LEU A 70 -4.34 12.31 -14.84
CA LEU A 70 -4.96 13.49 -15.42
C LEU A 70 -4.14 14.76 -15.13
N ALA A 71 -3.67 14.93 -13.89
CA ALA A 71 -2.81 16.06 -13.52
C ALA A 71 -1.50 16.06 -14.33
N LEU A 72 -0.86 14.90 -14.50
CA LEU A 72 0.31 14.76 -15.39
C LEU A 72 -0.02 15.12 -16.84
N ALA A 73 -1.18 14.66 -17.35
CA ALA A 73 -1.60 14.95 -18.70
C ALA A 73 -1.82 16.46 -18.96
N LEU A 74 -2.19 17.25 -17.94
CA LEU A 74 -2.32 18.71 -18.04
C LEU A 74 -0.96 19.43 -18.10
N THR A 75 0.10 18.81 -17.60
CA THR A 75 1.45 19.41 -17.55
C THR A 75 2.35 19.01 -18.72
N LEU A 76 2.02 17.93 -19.42
CA LEU A 76 2.82 17.36 -20.50
C LEU A 76 2.24 17.76 -21.87
N GLU A 77 3.11 17.90 -22.87
CA GLU A 77 2.67 18.25 -24.23
C GLU A 77 1.81 17.14 -24.84
N PHE A 78 0.87 17.54 -25.70
CA PHE A 78 -0.12 16.64 -26.30
C PHE A 78 0.41 15.95 -27.55
N SER A 79 1.06 14.80 -27.37
CA SER A 79 1.35 13.84 -28.45
C SER A 79 0.17 12.89 -28.72
N ILE A 80 0.22 12.12 -29.82
CA ILE A 80 -0.78 11.06 -30.11
C ILE A 80 -0.85 10.06 -28.94
N ALA A 81 0.30 9.66 -28.39
CA ALA A 81 0.36 8.80 -27.21
C ALA A 81 -0.29 9.46 -25.98
N GLY A 82 -0.14 10.79 -25.85
CA GLY A 82 -0.83 11.59 -24.83
C GLY A 82 -2.35 11.53 -24.94
N TRP A 83 -2.91 11.65 -26.14
CA TRP A 83 -4.35 11.53 -26.38
C TRP A 83 -4.88 10.13 -26.08
N VAL A 84 -4.14 9.08 -26.46
CA VAL A 84 -4.51 7.69 -26.15
C VAL A 84 -4.52 7.46 -24.64
N ALA A 85 -3.48 7.90 -23.93
CA ALA A 85 -3.40 7.79 -22.48
C ALA A 85 -4.53 8.57 -21.78
N LEU A 86 -4.83 9.78 -22.25
CA LEU A 86 -5.93 10.59 -21.71
C LEU A 86 -7.29 9.92 -21.94
N GLY A 87 -7.56 9.42 -23.14
CA GLY A 87 -8.80 8.71 -23.47
C GLY A 87 -8.97 7.45 -22.62
N ALA A 88 -7.91 6.68 -22.44
CA ALA A 88 -7.91 5.50 -21.55
C ALA A 88 -8.18 5.89 -20.09
N THR A 89 -7.53 6.95 -19.60
CA THR A 89 -7.72 7.48 -18.24
C THR A 89 -9.16 7.97 -18.02
N ALA A 90 -9.71 8.76 -18.94
CA ALA A 90 -11.08 9.26 -18.87
C ALA A 90 -12.11 8.12 -18.89
N THR A 91 -11.91 7.13 -19.77
CA THR A 91 -12.77 5.93 -19.86
C THR A 91 -12.72 5.14 -18.57
N CYS A 92 -11.53 4.92 -18.02
CA CYS A 92 -11.36 4.24 -16.74
C CYS A 92 -12.03 5.00 -15.59
N LEU A 93 -11.90 6.33 -15.56
CA LEU A 93 -12.50 7.17 -14.53
C LEU A 93 -14.04 7.12 -14.59
N MET A 94 -14.64 7.13 -15.78
CA MET A 94 -16.10 6.90 -15.95
C MET A 94 -16.52 5.52 -15.43
N LEU A 95 -15.74 4.47 -15.74
CA LEU A 95 -16.01 3.11 -15.27
C LEU A 95 -15.89 2.97 -13.75
N LEU A 96 -14.91 3.65 -13.14
CA LEU A 96 -14.69 3.66 -11.69
C LEU A 96 -15.76 4.48 -10.94
N LEU A 97 -16.25 5.57 -11.51
CA LEU A 97 -17.30 6.40 -10.92
C LEU A 97 -18.70 5.84 -11.13
N GLY A 98 -18.89 4.99 -12.13
CA GLY A 98 -20.19 4.44 -12.50
C GLY A 98 -20.87 3.60 -11.40
N PRO A 99 -22.21 3.62 -11.32
CA PRO A 99 -22.98 2.90 -10.29
C PRO A 99 -22.89 1.38 -10.40
N TRP A 100 -22.44 0.87 -11.55
CA TRP A 100 -22.27 -0.55 -11.83
C TRP A 100 -21.25 -1.21 -10.91
N LEU A 101 -20.19 -0.48 -10.53
CA LEU A 101 -19.16 -1.00 -9.64
C LEU A 101 -19.73 -1.19 -8.23
N ASP A 102 -20.57 -0.27 -7.76
CA ASP A 102 -21.24 -0.41 -6.46
C ASP A 102 -22.23 -1.57 -6.45
N GLY A 103 -22.97 -1.77 -7.55
CA GLY A 103 -23.83 -2.94 -7.72
C GLY A 103 -23.05 -4.26 -7.67
N PHE A 104 -21.85 -4.30 -8.26
CA PHE A 104 -20.96 -5.47 -8.21
C PHE A 104 -20.37 -5.68 -6.82
N LEU A 105 -19.86 -4.64 -6.17
CA LEU A 105 -19.24 -4.71 -4.85
C LEU A 105 -20.24 -5.07 -3.74
N ARG A 106 -21.51 -4.65 -3.85
CA ARG A 106 -22.56 -4.98 -2.87
C ARG A 106 -22.94 -6.45 -2.85
N ARG A 107 -22.72 -7.19 -3.94
CA ARG A 107 -23.09 -8.61 -4.05
C ARG A 107 -22.08 -9.55 -3.40
N LEU A 108 -21.00 -9.01 -2.83
CA LEU A 108 -19.86 -9.79 -2.39
C LEU A 108 -19.68 -9.65 -0.86
N PRO A 109 -19.30 -10.72 -0.16
CA PRO A 109 -19.06 -10.67 1.28
C PRO A 109 -17.94 -9.67 1.56
N ALA A 110 -18.09 -8.88 2.63
CA ALA A 110 -17.10 -7.90 3.04
C ALA A 110 -15.80 -8.61 3.43
N ALA A 111 -14.67 -8.17 2.88
CA ALA A 111 -13.36 -8.58 3.36
C ALA A 111 -13.17 -8.14 4.82
N ASP A 112 -12.41 -8.91 5.60
CA ASP A 112 -12.07 -8.54 6.96
C ASP A 112 -11.44 -7.13 6.99
N PRO A 113 -11.84 -6.28 7.94
CA PRO A 113 -11.35 -4.92 8.00
C PRO A 113 -9.86 -4.93 8.36
N LEU A 114 -9.00 -4.60 7.39
CA LEU A 114 -7.61 -4.29 7.69
C LEU A 114 -7.54 -2.92 8.40
N PRO A 115 -6.64 -2.76 9.40
CA PRO A 115 -6.36 -1.46 9.99
C PRO A 115 -6.02 -0.42 8.92
N PRO A 116 -6.66 0.76 8.88
CA PRO A 116 -6.42 1.75 7.83
C PRO A 116 -4.94 2.14 7.68
N ALA A 117 -4.21 2.23 8.79
CA ALA A 117 -2.79 2.55 8.81
C ALA A 117 -1.93 1.55 8.03
N SER A 118 -2.20 0.24 8.14
CA SER A 118 -1.39 -0.78 7.47
C SER A 118 -1.53 -0.70 5.96
N MET A 119 -2.75 -0.47 5.51
CA MET A 119 -3.07 -0.29 4.10
C MET A 119 -2.49 1.01 3.54
N MET A 120 -2.63 2.12 4.26
CA MET A 120 -2.06 3.41 3.85
C MET A 120 -0.54 3.33 3.75
N LEU A 121 0.14 2.62 4.66
CA LEU A 121 1.58 2.41 4.59
C LEU A 121 1.99 1.66 3.33
N ALA A 122 1.33 0.53 3.01
CA ALA A 122 1.62 -0.25 1.82
C ALA A 122 1.41 0.57 0.53
N ILE A 123 0.31 1.33 0.47
CA ILE A 123 0.01 2.20 -0.67
C ILE A 123 1.06 3.32 -0.78
N ALA A 124 1.41 3.97 0.32
CA ALA A 124 2.40 5.05 0.32
C ALA A 124 3.77 4.56 -0.17
N LEU A 125 4.20 3.36 0.22
CA LEU A 125 5.44 2.75 -0.25
C LEU A 125 5.45 2.51 -1.77
N VAL A 126 4.31 2.12 -2.36
CA VAL A 126 4.16 1.94 -3.81
C VAL A 126 4.28 3.25 -4.59
N PHE A 127 3.94 4.38 -3.96
CA PHE A 127 4.06 5.71 -4.57
C PHE A 127 5.43 6.38 -4.39
N VAL A 128 6.35 5.76 -3.65
CA VAL A 128 7.70 6.30 -3.48
C VAL A 128 8.45 6.51 -4.80
N PRO A 129 8.42 5.59 -5.79
CA PRO A 129 9.08 5.84 -7.07
C PRO A 129 8.53 7.07 -7.79
N ALA A 130 7.21 7.31 -7.79
CA ALA A 130 6.64 8.54 -8.36
C ALA A 130 7.13 9.79 -7.62
N GLY A 131 7.14 9.77 -6.27
CA GLY A 131 7.70 10.87 -5.47
C GLY A 131 9.17 11.14 -5.79
N ALA A 132 9.97 10.08 -5.95
CA ALA A 132 11.37 10.17 -6.36
C ALA A 132 11.55 10.78 -7.75
N GLY A 133 10.77 10.34 -8.75
CA GLY A 133 10.82 10.90 -10.10
C GLY A 133 10.41 12.39 -10.14
N VAL A 134 9.29 12.75 -9.50
CA VAL A 134 8.81 14.13 -9.45
C VAL A 134 9.75 15.05 -8.66
N SER A 135 10.46 14.53 -7.66
CA SER A 135 11.41 15.31 -6.87
C SER A 135 12.68 15.72 -7.62
N ALA A 136 12.99 15.07 -8.73
CA ALA A 136 14.20 15.30 -9.51
C ALA A 136 13.88 15.40 -11.01
N PRO A 137 13.10 16.42 -11.45
CA PRO A 137 12.60 16.47 -12.82
C PRO A 137 13.72 16.51 -13.87
N ALA A 138 14.87 17.10 -13.54
CA ALA A 138 16.05 17.15 -14.41
C ALA A 138 16.85 15.83 -14.47
N GLY A 139 16.50 14.82 -13.68
CA GLY A 139 17.16 13.52 -13.66
C GLY A 139 17.37 12.99 -12.23
N PRO A 140 16.97 11.74 -11.95
CA PRO A 140 17.18 11.14 -10.63
C PRO A 140 18.63 10.73 -10.45
N ARG A 141 19.17 10.96 -9.25
CA ARG A 141 20.49 10.46 -8.86
C ARG A 141 20.40 9.05 -8.26
N ALA A 142 21.54 8.46 -7.93
CA ALA A 142 21.62 7.11 -7.39
C ALA A 142 20.68 6.88 -6.19
N MET A 143 20.58 7.83 -5.27
CA MET A 143 19.74 7.67 -4.07
C MET A 143 18.24 7.69 -4.37
N HIS A 144 17.79 8.34 -5.45
CA HIS A 144 16.38 8.28 -5.88
C HIS A 144 16.00 6.86 -6.30
N TRP A 145 16.87 6.19 -7.06
CA TRP A 145 16.70 4.79 -7.46
C TRP A 145 16.77 3.84 -6.27
N VAL A 146 17.73 4.06 -5.36
CA VAL A 146 17.84 3.26 -4.13
C VAL A 146 16.58 3.41 -3.28
N ALA A 147 16.07 4.64 -3.07
CA ALA A 147 14.86 4.88 -2.31
C ALA A 147 13.62 4.23 -2.97
N ALA A 148 13.48 4.35 -4.29
CA ALA A 148 12.41 3.73 -5.06
C ALA A 148 12.44 2.20 -4.97
N GLY A 149 13.60 1.59 -5.23
CA GLY A 149 13.78 0.15 -5.16
C GLY A 149 13.59 -0.40 -3.76
N ALA A 150 14.18 0.25 -2.75
CA ALA A 150 14.02 -0.12 -1.35
C ALA A 150 12.55 -0.03 -0.92
N ALA A 151 11.82 1.01 -1.32
CA ALA A 151 10.40 1.14 -0.99
C ALA A 151 9.54 0.04 -1.60
N LEU A 152 9.79 -0.38 -2.85
CA LEU A 152 9.08 -1.50 -3.47
C LEU A 152 9.41 -2.84 -2.81
N LEU A 153 10.68 -3.08 -2.49
CA LEU A 153 11.11 -4.29 -1.76
C LEU A 153 10.50 -4.35 -0.36
N VAL A 154 10.48 -3.21 0.33
CA VAL A 154 9.88 -3.06 1.66
C VAL A 154 8.36 -3.21 1.59
N ALA A 155 7.69 -2.66 0.58
CA ALA A 155 6.25 -2.86 0.34
C ALA A 155 5.94 -4.34 0.14
N TRP A 156 6.74 -5.03 -0.66
CA TRP A 156 6.60 -6.48 -0.88
C TRP A 156 6.81 -7.27 0.42
N GLY A 157 7.90 -7.03 1.15
CA GLY A 157 8.17 -7.70 2.42
C GLY A 157 7.08 -7.45 3.46
N TYR A 158 6.58 -6.21 3.52
CA TYR A 158 5.47 -5.83 4.39
C TYR A 158 4.14 -6.50 4.00
N ALA A 159 3.83 -6.57 2.71
CA ALA A 159 2.65 -7.29 2.20
C ALA A 159 2.73 -8.81 2.47
N ARG A 160 3.94 -9.35 2.62
CA ARG A 160 4.20 -10.74 3.04
C ARG A 160 4.22 -10.92 4.56
N ALA A 161 3.86 -9.89 5.34
CA ALA A 161 3.88 -9.90 6.79
C ALA A 161 5.27 -10.25 7.38
N VAL A 162 6.35 -9.84 6.71
CA VAL A 162 7.71 -10.03 7.19
C VAL A 162 8.10 -8.86 8.11
N SER A 163 8.62 -9.17 9.31
CA SER A 163 9.07 -8.17 10.30
C SER A 163 10.10 -7.19 9.74
N ALA A 164 11.01 -7.67 8.89
CA ALA A 164 11.98 -6.85 8.18
C ALA A 164 11.32 -5.81 7.26
N GLY A 165 10.14 -6.11 6.68
CA GLY A 165 9.37 -5.15 5.89
C GLY A 165 8.91 -3.97 6.73
N LEU A 166 8.39 -4.20 7.93
CA LEU A 166 7.99 -3.09 8.82
C LEU A 166 9.19 -2.25 9.27
N TRP A 167 10.30 -2.89 9.65
CA TRP A 167 11.51 -2.17 10.03
C TRP A 167 12.12 -1.38 8.87
N GLY A 168 12.09 -1.94 7.66
CA GLY A 168 12.48 -1.24 6.45
C GLY A 168 11.64 0.01 6.22
N ALA A 169 10.32 -0.06 6.44
CA ALA A 169 9.42 1.08 6.32
C ALA A 169 9.66 2.16 7.39
N ARG A 170 10.09 1.77 8.59
CA ARG A 170 10.37 2.69 9.71
C ARG A 170 11.68 3.44 9.57
N LEU A 171 12.72 2.76 9.08
CA LEU A 171 14.09 3.27 9.14
C LEU A 171 14.72 3.39 7.74
N ALA A 172 14.76 2.29 6.99
CA ALA A 172 15.52 2.22 5.74
C ALA A 172 14.94 3.15 4.66
N VAL A 173 13.62 3.12 4.44
CA VAL A 173 12.97 3.96 3.41
C VAL A 173 13.02 5.44 3.78
N PRO A 174 12.67 5.88 5.00
CA PRO A 174 12.83 7.29 5.39
C PRO A 174 14.27 7.78 5.27
N ALA A 175 15.27 6.99 5.69
CA ALA A 175 16.69 7.35 5.55
C ALA A 175 17.10 7.50 4.08
N ALA A 176 16.68 6.57 3.21
CA ALA A 176 16.93 6.66 1.78
C ALA A 176 16.27 7.89 1.15
N LEU A 177 15.06 8.25 1.59
CA LEU A 177 14.35 9.45 1.14
C LEU A 177 15.04 10.74 1.58
N VAL A 178 15.57 10.80 2.81
CA VAL A 178 16.39 11.94 3.27
C VAL A 178 17.68 12.05 2.43
N ALA A 179 18.36 10.93 2.16
CA ALA A 179 19.56 10.92 1.32
C ALA A 179 19.27 11.37 -0.13
N ALA A 180 18.11 11.01 -0.68
CA ALA A 180 17.64 11.50 -1.97
C ALA A 180 17.26 12.99 -1.91
N ALA A 181 16.65 13.46 -0.81
CA ALA A 181 16.25 14.85 -0.62
C ALA A 181 17.43 15.82 -0.64
N VAL A 182 18.56 15.45 -0.03
CA VAL A 182 19.81 16.24 -0.06
C VAL A 182 20.34 16.44 -1.48
N GLN A 183 19.96 15.56 -2.41
CA GLN A 183 20.36 15.60 -3.82
C GLN A 183 19.32 16.23 -4.74
N SER A 184 18.16 16.59 -4.21
CA SER A 184 17.04 17.17 -4.96
C SER A 184 17.07 18.71 -4.91
N PRO A 185 16.49 19.39 -5.92
CA PRO A 185 16.16 20.81 -5.80
C PRO A 185 15.22 21.06 -4.61
N PRO A 186 15.13 22.31 -4.08
CA PRO A 186 14.38 22.60 -2.85
C PRO A 186 12.94 22.08 -2.85
N GLY A 187 12.19 22.29 -3.94
CA GLY A 187 10.82 21.77 -4.07
C GLY A 187 10.75 20.24 -4.02
N GLY A 188 11.69 19.56 -4.66
CA GLY A 188 11.79 18.10 -4.64
C GLY A 188 12.21 17.56 -3.27
N ALA A 189 13.11 18.26 -2.58
CA ALA A 189 13.51 17.91 -1.21
C ALA A 189 12.30 17.95 -0.26
N VAL A 190 11.45 18.97 -0.36
CA VAL A 190 10.20 19.06 0.41
C VAL A 190 9.29 17.86 0.13
N VAL A 191 9.09 17.48 -1.13
CA VAL A 191 8.27 16.32 -1.50
C VAL A 191 8.79 15.05 -0.83
N LEU A 192 10.09 14.79 -0.89
CA LEU A 192 10.71 13.59 -0.32
C LEU A 192 10.69 13.57 1.21
N VAL A 193 10.93 14.72 1.84
CA VAL A 193 10.89 14.84 3.31
C VAL A 193 9.46 14.64 3.82
N VAL A 194 8.45 15.25 3.18
CA VAL A 194 7.04 15.07 3.54
C VAL A 194 6.64 13.60 3.35
N LEU A 195 7.04 12.98 2.23
CA LEU A 195 6.75 11.58 1.98
C LEU A 195 7.43 10.65 3.00
N GLY A 196 8.71 10.89 3.31
CA GLY A 196 9.46 10.15 4.31
C GLY A 196 8.87 10.29 5.71
N GLY A 197 8.46 11.51 6.09
CA GLY A 197 7.77 11.79 7.34
C GLY A 197 6.43 11.08 7.44
N ALA A 198 5.61 11.14 6.37
CA ALA A 198 4.33 10.44 6.31
C ALA A 198 4.50 8.92 6.44
N LEU A 199 5.48 8.34 5.73
CA LEU A 199 5.82 6.91 5.83
C LEU A 199 6.28 6.53 7.23
N ALA A 200 7.18 7.32 7.84
CA ALA A 200 7.64 7.08 9.19
C ALA A 200 6.46 7.09 10.17
N VAL A 201 5.62 8.13 10.15
CA VAL A 201 4.43 8.23 11.00
C VAL A 201 3.53 7.00 10.81
N LEU A 202 3.17 6.66 9.56
CA LEU A 202 2.33 5.49 9.26
C LEU A 202 2.97 4.18 9.76
N ALA A 203 4.28 4.01 9.64
CA ALA A 203 4.99 2.80 10.06
C ALA A 203 5.09 2.64 11.58
N TRP A 204 4.96 3.73 12.34
CA TRP A 204 4.92 3.71 13.81
C TRP A 204 3.50 3.61 14.39
N LEU A 205 2.45 3.75 13.57
CA LEU A 205 1.08 3.53 14.02
C LEU A 205 0.85 2.06 14.44
N PRO A 206 0.04 1.82 15.49
CA PRO A 206 -0.21 0.47 16.01
C PRO A 206 -0.85 -0.46 14.98
N GLY A 207 -1.71 0.07 14.10
CA GLY A 207 -2.35 -0.70 13.04
C GLY A 207 -1.36 -1.30 12.03
N SER A 208 -0.21 -0.65 11.80
CA SER A 208 0.83 -1.15 10.89
C SER A 208 1.60 -2.33 11.50
N ALA A 209 1.80 -2.32 12.82
CA ALA A 209 2.41 -3.44 13.52
C ALA A 209 1.48 -4.67 13.57
N GLN A 210 0.16 -4.46 13.63
CA GLN A 210 -0.82 -5.56 13.65
C GLN A 210 -0.80 -6.38 12.37
N ALA A 211 -0.51 -5.77 11.21
CA ALA A 211 -0.47 -6.47 9.92
C ALA A 211 0.69 -7.48 9.79
N VAL A 212 1.70 -7.38 10.66
CA VAL A 212 2.91 -8.21 10.63
C VAL A 212 2.93 -9.22 11.77
N ARG A 213 1.94 -9.16 12.67
CA ARG A 213 1.78 -10.19 13.70
C ARG A 213 1.27 -11.46 13.02
N PRO A 214 1.85 -12.64 13.34
CA PRO A 214 1.27 -13.88 12.88
C PRO A 214 -0.18 -13.92 13.36
N LEU A 215 -1.09 -14.24 12.42
CA LEU A 215 -2.45 -14.63 12.74
C LEU A 215 -2.36 -15.97 13.45
N ILE A 216 -1.94 -15.96 14.72
CA ILE A 216 -2.26 -17.06 15.61
C ILE A 216 -3.78 -17.01 15.66
N PRO A 217 -4.48 -18.03 15.15
CA PRO A 217 -5.89 -18.13 15.40
C PRO A 217 -5.99 -18.18 16.92
N SER A 218 -6.35 -17.05 17.53
CA SER A 218 -7.09 -17.12 18.77
C SER A 218 -8.37 -17.77 18.30
N ALA A 219 -8.41 -19.11 18.31
CA ALA A 219 -9.66 -19.81 18.26
C ALA A 219 -10.56 -19.01 19.19
N PRO A 220 -11.75 -18.54 18.74
CA PRO A 220 -12.68 -17.97 19.67
C PRO A 220 -12.74 -19.03 20.76
N GLY A 221 -12.16 -18.70 21.91
CA GLY A 221 -12.38 -19.49 23.09
C GLY A 221 -13.87 -19.33 23.24
N VAL A 222 -14.63 -20.26 22.65
CA VAL A 222 -15.82 -20.74 23.33
C VAL A 222 -15.27 -20.90 24.72
N ALA A 223 -15.75 -20.07 25.64
CA ALA A 223 -15.50 -20.27 27.05
C ALA A 223 -16.15 -21.62 27.30
N VAL A 224 -15.42 -22.69 26.99
CA VAL A 224 -15.82 -24.06 27.27
C VAL A 224 -15.90 -24.00 28.78
N PRO A 225 -17.10 -24.11 29.36
CA PRO A 225 -17.25 -24.16 30.80
C PRO A 225 -16.19 -25.12 31.33
N PRO A 226 -15.50 -24.80 32.42
CA PRO A 226 -14.40 -25.64 32.91
C PRO A 226 -14.85 -27.10 33.12
N GLU A 227 -16.15 -27.32 33.32
CA GLU A 227 -16.80 -28.63 33.36
C GLU A 227 -16.66 -29.49 32.09
N LEU A 228 -16.50 -28.87 30.92
CA LEU A 228 -16.37 -29.53 29.61
C LEU A 228 -14.92 -29.64 29.13
N VAL A 229 -13.96 -29.09 29.88
CA VAL A 229 -12.52 -29.19 29.57
C VAL A 229 -11.93 -30.36 30.38
N PRO A 230 -11.24 -31.32 29.74
CA PRO A 230 -10.54 -32.38 30.47
C PRO A 230 -9.63 -31.80 31.58
N PRO A 231 -9.67 -32.32 32.81
CA PRO A 231 -8.97 -31.75 33.96
C PRO A 231 -7.45 -31.69 33.76
N GLU A 232 -6.91 -32.58 32.92
CA GLU A 232 -5.51 -32.61 32.50
C GLU A 232 -5.09 -31.33 31.77
N LEU A 233 -5.97 -30.76 30.93
CA LEU A 233 -5.70 -29.54 30.18
C LEU A 233 -5.83 -28.29 31.05
N LEU A 234 -6.79 -28.27 31.98
CA LEU A 234 -6.92 -27.19 32.98
C LEU A 234 -5.69 -27.15 33.90
N ALA A 235 -5.22 -28.30 34.37
CA ALA A 235 -4.03 -28.41 35.20
C ALA A 235 -2.76 -27.94 34.45
N LYS A 236 -2.63 -28.28 33.16
CA LYS A 236 -1.50 -27.86 32.31
C LYS A 236 -1.50 -26.36 32.02
N ALA A 237 -2.68 -25.75 31.93
CA ALA A 237 -2.86 -24.32 31.75
C ALA A 237 -2.75 -23.52 33.07
N GLY A 238 -2.62 -24.18 34.22
CA GLY A 238 -2.49 -23.52 35.53
C GLY A 238 -3.82 -23.10 36.15
N TYR A 239 -4.92 -23.75 35.78
CA TYR A 239 -6.26 -23.49 36.32
C TYR A 239 -6.77 -24.70 37.14
N ASP A 240 -7.63 -24.44 38.12
CA ASP A 240 -8.35 -25.47 38.87
C ASP A 240 -9.58 -25.98 38.10
N GLU A 241 -10.26 -27.00 38.65
CA GLU A 241 -11.46 -27.61 38.05
C GLU A 241 -12.64 -26.63 37.91
N ARG A 242 -12.56 -25.45 38.54
CA ARG A 242 -13.56 -24.37 38.45
C ARG A 242 -13.11 -23.25 37.53
N GLY A 243 -12.02 -23.44 36.78
CA GLY A 243 -11.46 -22.44 35.87
C GLY A 243 -10.79 -21.26 36.57
N ARG A 244 -10.45 -21.37 37.87
CA ARG A 244 -9.72 -20.31 38.61
C ARG A 244 -8.22 -20.53 38.50
N PRO A 245 -7.41 -19.45 38.45
CA PRO A 245 -5.95 -19.59 38.44
C PRO A 245 -5.49 -20.32 39.70
N ARG A 246 -4.70 -21.38 39.54
CA ARG A 246 -4.13 -22.13 40.66
C ARG A 246 -3.06 -21.25 41.32
N LYS A 247 -3.27 -20.88 42.59
CA LYS A 247 -2.23 -20.18 43.37
C LYS A 247 -0.97 -21.03 43.36
N LYS A 248 0.16 -20.44 42.94
CA LYS A 248 1.44 -21.14 43.03
C LYS A 248 1.75 -21.36 44.51
N PRO A 249 2.28 -22.54 44.90
CA PRO A 249 2.75 -22.75 46.25
C PRO A 249 3.87 -21.74 46.54
N GLY A 250 3.55 -20.68 47.28
CA GLY A 250 4.44 -19.54 47.54
C GLY A 250 3.75 -18.17 47.56
N ASP A 251 2.56 -18.02 46.97
CA ASP A 251 1.80 -16.77 47.02
C ASP A 251 1.09 -16.61 48.37
N VAL A 252 1.86 -16.18 49.38
CA VAL A 252 1.33 -15.72 50.66
C VAL A 252 0.63 -14.38 50.43
N PRO A 253 -0.65 -14.22 50.79
CA PRO A 253 -1.30 -12.93 50.75
C PRO A 253 -0.67 -12.00 51.79
N ASN A 254 -0.12 -10.86 51.35
CA ASN A 254 0.08 -9.69 52.21
C ASN A 254 -1.24 -8.95 52.38
#